data_AF-A0A2V7QT35-F1
#
_entry.id   AF-A0A2V7QT35-F1
#
_cell.length_a   1.000
_cell.length_b   1.000
_cell.length_c   1.000
_cell.angle_alpha   90.00
_cell.angle_beta   90.00
_cell.angle_gamma   90.00
#
_symmetry.space_group_name_H-M   'P 1'
#
loop_
_entity.id
_entity.type
_entity.pdbx_description
1 polymer ?
#
loop_
_entity_poly.entity_id
_entity_poly.type
_entity_poly.pdbx_seq_one_letter_code
_entity_poly.pdbx_strand_id
1 'polypeptide(L)'
;MSWLIEHASAPIKYRAMTEIAGTEGLVARDIDWLPYSYRPAIKLAVTQSRDGMWNQSVLSLPGRHAADFTNIGTIPAVRRIAEYGWGIESPPLVLARRILFRLLAEDNDPAFTFELGTKARDDDIVRRTRGLFREAAAATLAQLGYENDPRLRGAARRILERTVTYLNSPLGEKPWMRVGNTHVLAPESAPPSIFTLTMLAHMPIFRHEHFSGVERIYDWITQPLPRQEAVQLFGKKMVPQPHLVMGDVLPHRNAVDADIPFA
;
A
#
# COMPACT_ATOMS: atom_id res chain seq x y z
N MET A 1 -23.34 -18.25 7.75
CA MET A 1 -22.10 -18.26 8.56
C MET A 1 -21.57 -19.66 8.85
N SER A 2 -22.40 -20.65 9.17
CA SER A 2 -21.99 -22.05 9.45
C SER A 2 -21.04 -22.65 8.41
N TRP A 3 -21.37 -22.51 7.11
CA TRP A 3 -20.54 -23.04 6.02
C TRP A 3 -19.08 -22.53 6.04
N LEU A 4 -18.88 -21.23 6.29
CA LEU A 4 -17.54 -20.62 6.37
C LEU A 4 -16.77 -21.13 7.59
N ILE A 5 -17.44 -21.26 8.73
CA ILE A 5 -16.82 -21.76 9.96
C ILE A 5 -16.38 -23.22 9.81
N GLU A 6 -17.09 -24.02 9.03
CA GLU A 6 -16.73 -25.41 8.76
C GLU A 6 -15.57 -25.52 7.76
N HIS A 7 -15.66 -24.83 6.62
CA HIS A 7 -14.81 -25.11 5.44
C HIS A 7 -13.67 -24.12 5.20
N ALA A 8 -13.71 -22.92 5.79
CA ALA A 8 -12.71 -21.90 5.46
C ALA A 8 -11.34 -22.16 6.11
N SER A 9 -10.32 -21.41 5.70
CA SER A 9 -9.01 -21.44 6.37
C SER A 9 -9.08 -20.75 7.74
N ALA A 10 -8.15 -21.08 8.64
CA ALA A 10 -8.14 -20.54 10.01
C ALA A 10 -8.19 -18.99 10.07
N PRO A 11 -7.46 -18.24 9.23
CA PRO A 11 -7.60 -16.78 9.17
C PRO A 11 -8.98 -16.28 8.74
N ILE A 12 -9.61 -16.95 7.78
CA ILE A 12 -10.95 -16.57 7.31
C ILE A 12 -11.99 -16.86 8.40
N LYS A 13 -11.88 -17.99 9.10
CA LYS A 13 -12.75 -18.30 10.25
C LYS A 13 -12.62 -17.24 11.33
N TYR A 14 -11.38 -16.90 11.69
CA TYR A 14 -11.08 -15.87 12.69
C TYR A 14 -11.70 -14.53 12.31
N ARG A 15 -11.41 -14.00 11.11
CA ARG A 15 -11.95 -12.70 10.65
C ARG A 15 -13.47 -12.70 10.49
N ALA A 16 -14.06 -13.80 10.01
CA ALA A 16 -15.51 -13.88 9.92
C ALA A 16 -16.19 -13.76 11.29
N MET A 17 -15.57 -14.32 12.34
CA MET A 17 -16.09 -14.21 13.71
C MET A 17 -15.81 -12.84 14.33
N THR A 18 -14.60 -12.30 14.18
CA THR A 18 -14.19 -11.06 14.84
C THR A 18 -14.63 -9.80 14.10
N GLU A 19 -14.43 -9.73 12.78
CA GLU A 19 -14.65 -8.51 11.98
C GLU A 19 -16.05 -8.43 11.38
N ILE A 20 -16.68 -9.57 11.04
CA ILE A 20 -18.01 -9.59 10.43
C ILE A 20 -19.10 -9.83 11.47
N ALA A 21 -18.95 -10.87 12.29
CA ALA A 21 -19.96 -11.24 13.26
C ALA A 21 -19.93 -10.39 14.54
N GLY A 22 -18.79 -9.73 14.82
CA GLY A 22 -18.61 -8.89 15.99
C GLY A 22 -18.78 -9.67 17.30
N THR A 23 -18.34 -10.94 17.36
CA THR A 23 -18.44 -11.73 18.60
C THR A 23 -17.43 -11.21 19.63
N GLU A 24 -17.88 -10.26 20.47
CA GLU A 24 -17.08 -9.74 21.58
C GLU A 24 -17.13 -10.68 22.81
N GLY A 25 -16.04 -10.73 23.58
CA GLY A 25 -15.99 -11.41 24.88
C GLY A 25 -15.34 -12.80 24.88
N LEU A 26 -15.90 -13.75 25.64
CA LEU A 26 -15.29 -15.06 25.92
C LEU A 26 -15.09 -15.91 24.65
N VAL A 27 -16.01 -15.83 23.68
CA VAL A 27 -15.91 -16.55 22.40
C VAL A 27 -14.71 -16.09 21.57
N ALA A 28 -14.32 -14.81 21.66
CA ALA A 28 -13.13 -14.30 20.98
C ALA A 28 -11.85 -14.97 21.53
N ARG A 29 -11.75 -15.15 22.85
CA ARG A 29 -10.58 -15.78 23.49
C ARG A 29 -10.39 -17.24 23.07
N ASP A 30 -11.48 -17.95 22.81
CA ASP A 30 -11.43 -19.36 22.38
C ASP A 30 -10.96 -19.53 20.92
N ILE A 31 -10.95 -18.46 20.12
CA ILE A 31 -10.58 -18.47 18.70
C ILE A 31 -9.33 -17.65 18.38
N ASP A 32 -8.79 -16.88 19.34
CA ASP A 32 -7.58 -16.06 19.18
C ASP A 32 -6.34 -16.85 18.76
N TRP A 33 -6.30 -18.16 19.02
CA TRP A 33 -5.20 -19.03 18.62
C TRP A 33 -5.25 -19.42 17.12
N LEU A 34 -6.42 -19.32 16.47
CA LEU A 34 -6.63 -19.81 15.10
C LEU A 34 -5.65 -19.19 14.08
N PRO A 35 -5.41 -17.86 14.05
CA PRO A 35 -4.41 -17.25 13.16
C PRO A 35 -3.02 -17.86 13.28
N TYR A 36 -2.62 -18.25 14.49
CA TYR A 36 -1.29 -18.81 14.78
C TYR A 36 -1.16 -20.29 14.39
N SER A 37 -2.28 -20.97 14.11
CA SER A 37 -2.27 -22.36 13.59
C SER A 37 -2.07 -22.44 12.07
N TYR A 38 -2.18 -21.32 11.36
CA TYR A 38 -2.15 -21.31 9.91
C TYR A 38 -0.72 -21.47 9.37
N ARG A 39 -0.43 -22.64 8.79
CA ARG A 39 0.92 -23.01 8.31
C ARG A 39 1.58 -21.95 7.41
N PRO A 40 0.90 -21.33 6.43
CA PRO A 40 1.52 -20.28 5.61
C PRO A 40 1.94 -19.05 6.42
N ALA A 41 1.17 -18.66 7.43
CA ALA A 41 1.53 -17.53 8.31
C ALA A 41 2.78 -17.86 9.14
N ILE A 42 2.84 -19.08 9.71
CA ILE A 42 4.01 -19.55 10.47
C ILE A 42 5.24 -19.60 9.57
N LYS A 43 5.13 -20.18 8.36
CA LYS A 43 6.23 -20.25 7.38
C LYS A 43 6.75 -18.86 7.04
N LEU A 44 5.86 -17.90 6.80
CA LEU A 44 6.25 -16.53 6.53
C LEU A 44 6.95 -15.90 7.73
N ALA A 45 6.42 -16.07 8.95
CA ALA A 45 7.02 -15.55 10.18
C ALA A 45 8.45 -16.07 10.41
N VAL A 46 8.71 -17.37 10.21
CA VAL A 46 10.04 -17.95 10.46
C VAL A 46 11.09 -17.56 9.41
N THR A 47 10.69 -17.04 8.26
CA THR A 47 11.61 -16.52 7.24
C THR A 47 12.11 -15.10 7.51
N GLN A 48 11.61 -14.46 8.58
CA GLN A 48 12.05 -13.12 8.96
C GLN A 48 13.50 -13.14 9.44
N SER A 49 14.27 -12.17 8.97
CA SER A 49 15.63 -11.93 9.43
C SER A 49 15.65 -11.26 10.82
N ARG A 50 16.79 -11.34 11.51
CA ARG A 50 16.95 -10.80 12.88
C ARG A 50 16.75 -9.29 12.98
N ASP A 51 16.89 -8.58 11.88
CA ASP A 51 16.66 -7.14 11.74
C ASP A 51 15.18 -6.79 11.51
N GLY A 52 14.30 -7.78 11.47
CA GLY A 52 12.87 -7.62 11.26
C GLY A 52 12.45 -7.56 9.79
N MET A 53 13.39 -7.76 8.85
CA MET A 53 13.12 -7.71 7.41
C MET A 53 12.88 -9.08 6.79
N TRP A 54 12.21 -9.08 5.64
CA TRP A 54 12.19 -10.21 4.72
C TRP A 54 13.04 -9.91 3.50
N ASN A 55 13.90 -10.87 3.13
CA ASN A 55 14.73 -10.84 1.93
C ASN A 55 15.58 -9.56 1.73
N GLN A 56 15.86 -8.79 2.79
CA GLN A 56 16.54 -7.49 2.68
C GLN A 56 15.89 -6.55 1.65
N SER A 57 14.58 -6.69 1.43
CA SER A 57 13.84 -5.96 0.41
C SER A 57 12.53 -5.42 0.96
N VAL A 58 11.94 -4.46 0.25
CA VAL A 58 10.80 -3.68 0.75
C VAL A 58 9.51 -4.10 0.05
N LEU A 59 9.48 -4.05 -1.29
CA LEU A 59 8.28 -4.25 -2.12
C LEU A 59 8.34 -5.49 -3.01
N SER A 60 9.43 -6.26 -2.96
CA SER A 60 9.60 -7.46 -3.76
C SER A 60 8.41 -8.41 -3.59
N LEU A 61 7.84 -8.83 -4.72
CA LEU A 61 6.77 -9.81 -4.74
C LEU A 61 7.35 -11.19 -5.08
N PRO A 62 6.83 -12.27 -4.46
CA PRO A 62 7.19 -13.62 -4.88
C PRO A 62 6.78 -13.82 -6.35
N GLY A 63 7.61 -14.54 -7.11
CA GLY A 63 7.32 -14.84 -8.51
C GLY A 63 6.01 -15.64 -8.67
N ARG A 64 5.37 -15.57 -9.84
CA ARG A 64 4.08 -16.25 -10.14
C ARG A 64 4.06 -17.76 -9.83
N HIS A 65 5.23 -18.41 -9.77
CA HIS A 65 5.38 -19.84 -9.47
C HIS A 65 6.10 -20.12 -8.15
N ALA A 66 6.39 -19.10 -7.33
CA ALA A 66 7.01 -19.29 -6.03
C ALA A 66 5.94 -19.73 -5.03
N ALA A 67 5.81 -21.04 -4.83
CA ALA A 67 4.87 -21.65 -3.89
C ALA A 67 5.11 -21.25 -2.41
N ASP A 68 6.28 -20.63 -2.12
CA ASP A 68 6.88 -20.66 -0.79
C ASP A 68 7.24 -19.28 -0.19
N PHE A 69 6.62 -18.20 -0.66
CA PHE A 69 6.97 -16.82 -0.27
C PHE A 69 8.45 -16.46 -0.52
N THR A 70 9.13 -17.23 -1.37
CA THR A 70 10.53 -16.99 -1.71
C THR A 70 10.69 -15.59 -2.29
N ASN A 71 11.68 -14.85 -1.78
CA ASN A 71 11.99 -13.48 -2.17
C ASN A 71 10.92 -12.42 -1.84
N ILE A 72 9.97 -12.72 -0.94
CA ILE A 72 8.99 -11.73 -0.49
C ILE A 72 9.69 -10.56 0.23
N GLY A 73 9.25 -9.34 -0.06
CA GLY A 73 9.70 -8.13 0.60
C GLY A 73 8.99 -7.89 1.94
N THR A 74 9.56 -6.98 2.72
CA THR A 74 9.11 -6.70 4.08
C THR A 74 7.67 -6.18 4.15
N ILE A 75 7.27 -5.25 3.27
CA ILE A 75 5.90 -4.70 3.26
C ILE A 75 4.84 -5.76 2.94
N PRO A 76 4.93 -6.50 1.81
CA PRO A 76 3.95 -7.54 1.52
C PRO A 76 3.96 -8.67 2.56
N ALA A 77 5.10 -8.98 3.19
CA ALA A 77 5.15 -9.96 4.28
C ALA A 77 4.39 -9.50 5.53
N VAL A 78 4.66 -8.27 6.00
CA VAL A 78 3.98 -7.68 7.15
C VAL A 78 2.47 -7.59 6.92
N ARG A 79 2.05 -7.10 5.75
CA ARG A 79 0.63 -7.00 5.40
C ARG A 79 -0.05 -8.36 5.40
N ARG A 80 0.58 -9.39 4.82
CA ARG A 80 0.03 -10.76 4.84
C ARG A 80 -0.12 -11.31 6.25
N ILE A 81 0.87 -11.10 7.12
CA ILE A 81 0.79 -11.55 8.53
C ILE A 81 -0.38 -10.85 9.24
N ALA A 82 -0.54 -9.54 9.05
CA ALA A 82 -1.68 -8.79 9.59
C ALA A 82 -3.03 -9.26 8.99
N GLU A 83 -3.08 -9.52 7.69
CA GLU A 83 -4.23 -10.09 6.98
C GLU A 83 -4.58 -11.49 7.48
N TYR A 84 -3.59 -12.29 7.89
CA TYR A 84 -3.84 -13.59 8.53
C TYR A 84 -4.43 -13.49 9.94
N GLY A 85 -4.55 -12.28 10.50
CA GLY A 85 -5.15 -12.03 11.81
C GLY A 85 -4.17 -12.08 12.97
N TRP A 86 -2.86 -12.04 12.70
CA TRP A 86 -1.87 -11.96 13.77
C TRP A 86 -1.94 -10.60 14.45
N GLY A 87 -1.92 -10.59 15.79
CA GLY A 87 -1.97 -9.35 16.57
C GLY A 87 -0.73 -8.48 16.37
N ILE A 88 -0.89 -7.17 16.49
CA ILE A 88 0.18 -6.17 16.30
C ILE A 88 1.38 -6.31 17.27
N GLU A 89 1.15 -7.00 18.39
CA GLU A 89 2.16 -7.32 19.40
C GLU A 89 2.81 -8.69 19.17
N SER A 90 2.47 -9.37 18.08
CA SER A 90 3.14 -10.62 17.70
C SER A 90 4.62 -10.34 17.34
N PRO A 91 5.55 -11.25 17.70
CA PRO A 91 6.98 -11.00 17.52
C PRO A 91 7.39 -10.55 16.10
N PRO A 92 6.86 -11.14 15.01
CA PRO A 92 7.26 -10.71 13.67
C PRO A 92 6.86 -9.27 13.33
N LEU A 93 5.68 -8.84 13.78
CA LEU A 93 5.19 -7.49 13.53
C LEU A 93 5.92 -6.45 14.40
N VAL A 94 6.23 -6.81 15.66
CA VAL A 94 7.03 -5.96 16.55
C VAL A 94 8.44 -5.74 16.00
N LEU A 95 9.10 -6.79 15.49
CA LEU A 95 10.44 -6.67 14.90
C LEU A 95 10.44 -5.80 13.63
N ALA A 96 9.43 -5.98 12.76
CA ALA A 96 9.31 -5.19 11.53
C ALA A 96 8.96 -3.72 11.78
N ARG A 97 8.35 -3.38 12.93
CA ARG A 97 7.95 -2.02 13.30
C ARG A 97 9.09 -1.01 13.18
N ARG A 98 10.30 -1.39 13.59
CA ARG A 98 11.49 -0.51 13.58
C ARG A 98 11.83 -0.04 12.16
N ILE A 99 11.89 -0.97 11.21
CA ILE A 99 12.26 -0.63 9.83
C ILE A 99 11.16 0.19 9.16
N LEU A 100 9.88 -0.10 9.43
CA LEU A 100 8.75 0.66 8.90
C LEU A 100 8.79 2.13 9.36
N PHE A 101 8.99 2.40 10.65
CA PHE A 101 9.13 3.78 11.13
C PHE A 101 10.40 4.46 10.61
N ARG A 102 11.49 3.71 10.42
CA ARG A 102 12.72 4.25 9.83
C ARG A 102 12.50 4.72 8.40
N LEU A 103 11.73 3.98 7.60
CA LEU A 103 11.38 4.38 6.23
C LEU A 103 10.68 5.75 6.22
N LEU A 104 9.81 6.04 7.20
CA LEU A 104 9.11 7.33 7.30
C LEU A 104 10.01 8.54 7.58
N ALA A 105 11.20 8.33 8.16
CA ALA A 105 12.07 9.40 8.66
C ALA A 105 12.81 10.19 7.56
N GLU A 106 12.53 9.92 6.28
CA GLU A 106 13.22 10.54 5.14
C GLU A 106 14.76 10.38 5.17
N ASP A 107 15.25 9.36 5.87
CA ASP A 107 16.68 9.00 5.93
C ASP A 107 17.23 8.79 4.52
N ASN A 108 18.30 9.50 4.20
CA ASN A 108 18.96 9.48 2.90
C ASN A 108 20.20 8.58 2.86
N ASP A 109 20.48 7.83 3.95
CA ASP A 109 21.57 6.88 4.01
C ASP A 109 21.53 5.88 2.83
N PRO A 110 22.61 5.78 2.03
CA PRO A 110 22.72 4.84 0.91
C PRO A 110 22.37 3.39 1.28
N ALA A 111 22.55 2.97 2.54
CA ALA A 111 22.19 1.64 3.02
C ALA A 111 20.70 1.30 2.85
N PHE A 112 19.81 2.30 2.80
CA PHE A 112 18.35 2.12 2.62
C PHE A 112 17.88 2.35 1.18
N THR A 113 18.75 2.12 0.21
CA THR A 113 18.35 2.02 -1.20
C THR A 113 17.72 0.66 -1.53
N PHE A 114 17.94 -0.37 -0.70
CA PHE A 114 17.36 -1.72 -0.82
C PHE A 114 17.42 -2.26 -2.26
N GLU A 115 16.27 -2.51 -2.88
CA GLU A 115 16.10 -3.04 -4.23
C GLU A 115 16.73 -2.17 -5.33
N LEU A 116 17.00 -0.90 -5.04
CA LEU A 116 17.73 -0.01 -5.94
C LEU A 116 19.24 -0.19 -5.91
N GLY A 117 19.80 -0.61 -4.77
CA GLY A 117 21.23 -0.77 -4.46
C GLY A 117 22.23 -0.29 -5.51
N THR A 118 23.14 -1.16 -5.94
CA THR A 118 24.20 -0.85 -6.92
C THR A 118 23.70 -0.53 -8.34
N LYS A 119 22.38 -0.53 -8.58
CA LYS A 119 21.77 -0.40 -9.91
C LYS A 119 21.22 0.99 -10.20
N ALA A 120 20.94 1.81 -9.20
CA ALA A 120 20.44 3.17 -9.40
C ALA A 120 21.61 4.16 -9.50
N ARG A 121 21.90 4.63 -10.71
CA ARG A 121 22.87 5.71 -10.98
C ARG A 121 22.23 7.10 -11.09
N ASP A 122 20.90 7.16 -11.03
CA ASP A 122 20.11 8.37 -11.26
C ASP A 122 19.42 8.77 -9.94
N ASP A 123 19.74 9.96 -9.45
CA ASP A 123 19.25 10.51 -8.18
C ASP A 123 17.73 10.64 -8.16
N ASP A 124 17.10 10.90 -9.31
CA ASP A 124 15.64 11.04 -9.39
C ASP A 124 14.95 9.69 -9.18
N ILE A 125 15.52 8.61 -9.73
CA ILE A 125 15.02 7.24 -9.52
C ILE A 125 15.16 6.84 -8.04
N VAL A 126 16.27 7.21 -7.40
CA VAL A 126 16.51 6.95 -5.97
C VAL A 126 15.50 7.69 -5.11
N ARG A 127 15.36 9.01 -5.31
CA ARG A 127 14.43 9.86 -4.57
C ARG A 127 13.00 9.33 -4.70
N ARG A 128 12.59 8.99 -5.92
CA ARG A 128 11.26 8.48 -6.20
C ARG A 128 10.99 7.14 -5.53
N THR A 129 11.89 6.18 -5.63
CA THR A 129 11.64 4.84 -5.06
C THR A 129 11.64 4.89 -3.53
N ARG A 130 12.46 5.75 -2.92
CA ARG A 130 12.36 6.04 -1.48
C ARG A 130 11.00 6.65 -1.12
N GLY A 131 10.47 7.53 -1.98
CA GLY A 131 9.10 8.04 -1.87
C GLY A 131 8.05 6.92 -1.86
N LEU A 132 8.18 5.96 -2.78
CA LEU A 132 7.29 4.79 -2.84
C LEU A 132 7.40 3.92 -1.58
N PHE A 133 8.62 3.64 -1.10
CA PHE A 133 8.82 2.89 0.14
C PHE A 133 8.20 3.58 1.35
N ARG A 134 8.24 4.91 1.40
CA ARG A 134 7.59 5.72 2.45
C ARG A 134 6.08 5.60 2.41
N GLU A 135 5.48 5.79 1.23
CA GLU A 135 4.02 5.66 1.07
C GLU A 135 3.56 4.25 1.47
N ALA A 136 4.26 3.23 1.01
CA ALA A 136 3.93 1.84 1.33
C ALA A 136 4.13 1.52 2.82
N ALA A 137 5.18 2.04 3.47
CA ALA A 137 5.39 1.88 4.89
C ALA A 137 4.32 2.61 5.72
N ALA A 138 3.95 3.83 5.31
CA ALA A 138 2.88 4.59 5.94
C ALA A 138 1.54 3.84 5.83
N ALA A 139 1.22 3.32 4.66
CA ALA A 139 0.03 2.50 4.44
C ALA A 139 0.00 1.22 5.29
N THR A 140 1.17 0.60 5.51
CA THR A 140 1.30 -0.60 6.34
C THR A 140 1.14 -0.27 7.83
N LEU A 141 1.77 0.80 8.31
CA LEU A 141 1.63 1.25 9.69
C LEU A 141 0.20 1.72 10.00
N ALA A 142 -0.46 2.39 9.05
CA ALA A 142 -1.86 2.75 9.15
C ALA A 142 -2.75 1.50 9.30
N GLN A 143 -2.56 0.50 8.46
CA GLN A 143 -3.30 -0.79 8.54
C GLN A 143 -3.08 -1.51 9.88
N LEU A 144 -1.91 -1.36 10.50
CA LEU A 144 -1.61 -1.90 11.83
C LEU A 144 -2.16 -1.04 12.99
N GLY A 145 -2.88 0.05 12.71
CA GLY A 145 -3.53 0.87 13.74
C GLY A 145 -2.64 1.96 14.37
N TYR A 146 -1.49 2.30 13.76
CA TYR A 146 -0.61 3.36 14.29
C TYR A 146 -1.06 4.79 13.95
N GLU A 147 -2.35 5.02 13.66
CA GLU A 147 -2.88 6.33 13.26
C GLU A 147 -2.54 7.46 14.26
N ASN A 148 -2.50 7.15 15.56
CA ASN A 148 -2.20 8.11 16.61
C ASN A 148 -0.70 8.38 16.78
N ASP A 149 0.19 7.64 16.10
CA ASP A 149 1.64 7.88 16.20
C ASP A 149 2.02 9.15 15.43
N PRO A 150 2.66 10.14 16.08
CA PRO A 150 2.98 11.42 15.44
C PRO A 150 3.92 11.28 14.24
N ARG A 151 4.76 10.23 14.19
CA ARG A 151 5.66 9.97 13.06
C ARG A 151 4.88 9.56 11.83
N LEU A 152 3.88 8.70 12.00
CA LEU A 152 2.97 8.31 10.92
C LEU A 152 2.15 9.52 10.46
N ARG A 153 1.55 10.27 11.38
CA ARG A 153 0.77 11.46 11.03
C ARG A 153 1.59 12.50 10.28
N GLY A 154 2.81 12.76 10.72
CA GLY A 154 3.73 13.67 10.04
C GLY A 154 4.07 13.22 8.61
N ALA A 155 4.32 11.92 8.40
CA ALA A 155 4.55 11.37 7.08
C ALA A 155 3.29 11.39 6.20
N ALA A 156 2.14 11.02 6.75
CA ALA A 156 0.84 11.05 6.07
C ALA A 156 0.50 12.45 5.59
N ARG A 157 0.74 13.48 6.42
CA ARG A 157 0.57 14.89 6.05
C ARG A 157 1.44 15.27 4.84
N ARG A 158 2.73 14.93 4.85
CA ARG A 158 3.64 15.22 3.72
C ARG A 158 3.24 14.49 2.44
N ILE A 159 2.78 13.25 2.54
CA ILE A 159 2.27 12.47 1.39
C ILE A 159 1.00 13.12 0.82
N LEU A 160 0.06 13.50 1.69
CA LEU A 160 -1.18 14.14 1.29
C LEU A 160 -0.92 15.51 0.67
N GLU A 161 -0.10 16.35 1.30
CA GLU A 161 0.31 17.66 0.78
C GLU A 161 0.91 17.53 -0.62
N ARG A 162 1.88 16.63 -0.81
CA ARG A 162 2.49 16.38 -2.13
C ARG A 162 1.46 15.99 -3.18
N THR A 163 0.52 15.12 -2.81
CA THR A 163 -0.55 14.65 -3.71
C THR A 163 -1.48 15.81 -4.08
N VAL A 164 -1.96 16.57 -3.10
CA VAL A 164 -2.88 17.70 -3.32
C VAL A 164 -2.21 18.82 -4.11
N THR A 165 -0.94 19.13 -3.82
CA THR A 165 -0.16 20.10 -4.61
C THR A 165 -0.07 19.69 -6.07
N TYR A 166 0.17 18.41 -6.35
CA TYR A 166 0.14 17.89 -7.72
C TYR A 166 -1.25 18.03 -8.36
N LEU A 167 -2.32 17.63 -7.66
CA LEU A 167 -3.70 17.70 -8.16
C LEU A 167 -4.17 19.13 -8.46
N ASN A 168 -3.59 20.13 -7.78
CA ASN A 168 -3.89 21.55 -7.99
C ASN A 168 -2.94 22.23 -8.97
N SER A 169 -1.95 21.50 -9.49
CA SER A 169 -0.98 22.02 -10.46
C SER A 169 -1.50 21.86 -11.90
N PRO A 170 -0.88 22.55 -12.89
CA PRO A 170 -1.16 22.31 -14.31
C PRO A 170 -0.94 20.85 -14.74
N LEU A 171 -0.06 20.12 -14.03
CA LEU A 171 0.17 18.69 -14.27
C LEU A 171 -0.98 17.84 -13.74
N GLY A 172 -1.76 18.32 -12.78
CA GLY A 172 -3.01 17.66 -12.39
C GLY A 172 -4.04 17.76 -13.52
N GLU A 173 -4.22 18.95 -14.10
CA GLU A 173 -5.19 19.15 -15.19
C GLU A 173 -4.79 18.44 -16.49
N LYS A 174 -3.49 18.44 -16.82
CA LYS A 174 -2.92 17.80 -18.01
C LYS A 174 -1.75 16.90 -17.61
N PRO A 175 -2.02 15.67 -17.12
CA PRO A 175 -1.00 14.79 -16.54
C PRO A 175 0.00 14.25 -17.55
N TRP A 176 -0.39 14.19 -18.82
CA TRP A 176 0.40 13.53 -19.85
C TRP A 176 1.20 14.53 -20.67
N MET A 177 2.52 14.34 -20.70
CA MET A 177 3.41 14.99 -21.65
C MET A 177 3.82 14.01 -22.76
N ARG A 178 3.99 14.51 -23.99
CA ARG A 178 4.44 13.71 -25.12
C ARG A 178 5.97 13.70 -25.20
N VAL A 179 6.58 12.52 -25.15
CA VAL A 179 8.03 12.32 -25.32
C VAL A 179 8.25 11.29 -26.42
N GLY A 180 8.72 11.76 -27.58
CA GLY A 180 8.77 10.96 -28.80
C GLY A 180 7.37 10.51 -29.22
N ASN A 181 7.15 9.19 -29.26
CA ASN A 181 5.87 8.60 -29.66
C ASN A 181 5.01 8.13 -28.48
N THR A 182 5.45 8.36 -27.24
CA THR A 182 4.78 7.87 -26.02
C THR A 182 4.30 9.04 -25.16
N HIS A 183 3.16 8.87 -24.50
CA HIS A 183 2.68 9.80 -23.46
C HIS A 183 3.19 9.31 -22.11
N VAL A 184 3.81 10.20 -21.35
CA VAL A 184 4.41 9.88 -20.05
C VAL A 184 4.03 10.94 -19.02
N LEU A 185 4.09 10.56 -17.75
CA LEU A 185 4.02 11.46 -16.62
C LEU A 185 5.35 12.19 -16.44
N ALA A 186 5.28 13.44 -16.00
CA ALA A 186 6.45 14.23 -15.66
C ALA A 186 7.18 13.64 -14.43
N PRO A 187 8.51 13.84 -14.29
CA PRO A 187 9.26 13.32 -13.14
C PRO A 187 8.72 13.77 -11.78
N GLU A 188 8.16 14.98 -11.71
CA GLU A 188 7.58 15.62 -10.52
C GLU A 188 6.11 15.23 -10.28
N SER A 189 5.49 14.48 -11.20
CA SER A 189 4.12 14.02 -11.03
C SER A 189 3.98 13.14 -9.78
N ALA A 190 3.00 13.48 -8.94
CA ALA A 190 2.69 12.77 -7.71
C ALA A 190 1.17 12.51 -7.57
N PRO A 191 0.53 11.81 -8.51
CA PRO A 191 -0.85 11.39 -8.37
C PRO A 191 -1.00 10.42 -7.18
N PRO A 192 -2.22 10.27 -6.63
CA PRO A 192 -2.46 9.33 -5.53
C PRO A 192 -2.07 7.91 -5.94
N SER A 193 -1.38 7.20 -5.05
CA SER A 193 -1.07 5.77 -5.22
C SER A 193 -2.02 4.89 -4.43
N ILE A 194 -2.07 3.59 -4.74
CA ILE A 194 -2.82 2.61 -3.95
C ILE A 194 -2.36 2.60 -2.48
N PHE A 195 -1.09 2.92 -2.21
CA PHE A 195 -0.58 3.05 -0.85
C PHE A 195 -1.13 4.28 -0.16
N THR A 196 -1.16 5.44 -0.82
CA THR A 196 -1.80 6.66 -0.30
C THR A 196 -3.27 6.41 0.02
N LEU A 197 -4.02 5.78 -0.88
CA LEU A 197 -5.42 5.45 -0.63
C LEU A 197 -5.60 4.47 0.53
N THR A 198 -4.76 3.43 0.61
CA THR A 198 -4.83 2.47 1.73
C THR A 198 -4.48 3.12 3.06
N MET A 199 -3.48 4.00 3.09
CA MET A 199 -3.11 4.78 4.27
C MET A 199 -4.31 5.60 4.75
N LEU A 200 -4.94 6.37 3.86
CA LEU A 200 -6.10 7.19 4.20
C LEU A 200 -7.29 6.33 4.67
N ALA A 201 -7.54 5.19 4.02
CA ALA A 201 -8.62 4.27 4.40
C ALA A 201 -8.50 3.78 5.85
N HIS A 202 -7.27 3.51 6.31
CA HIS A 202 -6.98 3.07 7.68
C HIS A 202 -6.68 4.21 8.66
N MET A 203 -6.86 5.48 8.25
CA MET A 203 -6.70 6.64 9.13
C MET A 203 -7.96 7.53 9.11
N PRO A 204 -9.08 7.07 9.70
CA PRO A 204 -10.35 7.81 9.70
C PRO A 204 -10.29 9.18 10.41
N ILE A 205 -9.57 9.29 11.52
CA ILE A 205 -9.42 10.55 12.26
C ILE A 205 -8.62 11.54 11.40
N PHE A 206 -7.52 11.09 10.81
CA PHE A 206 -6.70 11.89 9.90
C PHE A 206 -7.49 12.37 8.68
N ARG A 207 -8.33 11.51 8.09
CA ARG A 207 -9.21 11.92 6.97
C ARG A 207 -10.18 13.02 7.38
N HIS A 208 -10.74 12.94 8.58
CA HIS A 208 -11.67 13.95 9.09
C HIS A 208 -10.97 15.31 9.28
N GLU A 209 -9.75 15.31 9.84
CA GLU A 209 -8.94 16.52 10.00
C GLU A 209 -8.52 17.15 8.67
N HIS A 210 -8.30 16.32 7.64
CA HIS A 210 -7.82 16.75 6.33
C HIS A 210 -8.87 16.56 5.21
N PHE A 211 -10.15 16.82 5.52
CA PHE A 211 -11.26 16.50 4.62
C PHE A 211 -11.12 17.12 3.22
N SER A 212 -10.63 18.35 3.10
CA SER A 212 -10.50 19.06 1.81
C SER A 212 -9.47 18.40 0.89
N GLY A 213 -8.37 17.90 1.45
CA GLY A 213 -7.38 17.14 0.69
C GLY A 213 -7.92 15.79 0.25
N VAL A 214 -8.75 15.15 1.08
CA VAL A 214 -9.40 13.87 0.77
C VAL A 214 -10.47 14.06 -0.31
N GLU A 215 -11.26 15.12 -0.25
CA GLU A 215 -12.26 15.49 -1.27
C GLU A 215 -11.58 15.72 -2.62
N ARG A 216 -10.44 16.42 -2.65
CA ARG A 216 -9.67 16.61 -3.89
C ARG A 216 -9.18 15.29 -4.50
N ILE A 217 -8.78 14.33 -3.65
CA ILE A 217 -8.41 12.99 -4.11
C ILE A 217 -9.65 12.24 -4.62
N TYR A 218 -10.80 12.37 -3.96
CA TYR A 218 -12.06 11.78 -4.39
C TYR A 218 -12.47 12.27 -5.78
N ASP A 219 -12.43 13.59 -6.01
CA ASP A 219 -12.70 14.19 -7.33
C ASP A 219 -11.76 13.68 -8.42
N TRP A 220 -10.52 13.35 -8.06
CA TRP A 220 -9.54 12.79 -8.99
C TRP A 220 -9.84 11.34 -9.34
N ILE A 221 -10.02 10.49 -8.33
CA ILE A 221 -10.18 9.04 -8.55
C ILE A 221 -11.53 8.67 -9.18
N THR A 222 -12.54 9.53 -9.07
CA THR A 222 -13.86 9.35 -9.70
C THR A 222 -13.90 9.77 -11.17
N GLN A 223 -12.83 10.39 -11.68
CA GLN A 223 -12.74 10.70 -13.11
C GLN A 223 -12.53 9.42 -13.92
N PRO A 224 -12.99 9.37 -15.18
CA PRO A 224 -12.71 8.25 -16.07
C PRO A 224 -11.21 7.95 -16.20
N LEU A 225 -10.82 6.70 -16.02
CA LEU A 225 -9.43 6.27 -16.16
C LEU A 225 -8.90 6.62 -17.57
N PRO A 226 -7.78 7.35 -17.67
CA PRO A 226 -7.13 7.62 -18.94
C PRO A 226 -6.71 6.32 -19.63
N ARG A 227 -6.77 6.29 -20.96
CA ARG A 227 -6.33 5.11 -21.75
C ARG A 227 -4.82 4.90 -21.74
N GLN A 228 -4.07 5.93 -21.34
CA GLN A 228 -2.62 5.90 -21.28
C GLN A 228 -2.15 5.11 -20.06
N GLU A 229 -1.15 4.24 -20.26
CA GLU A 229 -0.49 3.57 -19.14
C GLU A 229 0.29 4.57 -18.28
N ALA A 230 0.21 4.40 -16.96
CA ALA A 230 1.03 5.12 -15.98
C ALA A 230 2.51 4.81 -16.19
N VAL A 231 3.19 5.58 -17.03
CA VAL A 231 4.63 5.52 -17.27
C VAL A 231 5.22 6.89 -16.95
N GLN A 232 6.24 6.93 -16.11
CA GLN A 232 6.88 8.16 -15.68
C GLN A 232 8.31 8.24 -16.22
N LEU A 233 8.72 9.43 -16.65
CA LEU A 233 10.06 9.68 -17.16
C LEU A 233 10.99 10.10 -15.99
N PHE A 234 12.14 9.43 -15.87
CA PHE A 234 13.24 9.85 -15.00
C PHE A 234 14.52 9.95 -15.82
N GLY A 235 15.06 11.17 -15.96
CA GLY A 235 16.14 11.44 -16.91
C GLY A 235 15.77 11.00 -18.33
N LYS A 236 16.37 9.91 -18.82
CA LYS A 236 16.07 9.31 -20.13
C LYS A 236 15.28 7.99 -20.04
N LYS A 237 14.98 7.52 -18.83
CA LYS A 237 14.40 6.21 -18.59
C LYS A 237 12.90 6.32 -18.34
N MET A 238 12.11 5.61 -19.14
CA MET A 238 10.68 5.43 -18.93
C MET A 238 10.47 4.28 -17.95
N VAL A 239 9.73 4.53 -16.87
CA VAL A 239 9.48 3.56 -15.79
C VAL A 239 7.98 3.38 -15.59
N PRO A 240 7.44 2.15 -15.74
CA PRO A 240 6.04 1.86 -15.44
C PRO A 240 5.70 2.05 -13.96
N GLN A 241 4.53 2.64 -13.69
CA GLN A 241 4.03 3.01 -12.38
C GLN A 241 2.62 2.42 -12.12
N PRO A 242 2.47 1.08 -12.06
CA PRO A 242 1.16 0.42 -11.95
C PRO A 242 0.42 0.63 -10.62
N HIS A 243 1.07 1.27 -9.64
CA HIS A 243 0.51 1.56 -8.32
C HIS A 243 -0.15 2.95 -8.27
N LEU A 244 0.03 3.79 -9.29
CA LEU A 244 -0.61 5.10 -9.38
C LEU A 244 -2.07 4.94 -9.81
N VAL A 245 -2.96 5.70 -9.17
CA VAL A 245 -4.39 5.69 -9.45
C VAL A 245 -4.71 6.95 -10.24
N MET A 246 -5.06 6.75 -11.51
CA MET A 246 -5.27 7.85 -12.48
C MET A 246 -6.74 8.12 -12.77
N GLY A 247 -7.66 7.45 -12.08
CA GLY A 247 -9.10 7.52 -12.29
C GLY A 247 -9.77 6.16 -12.09
N ASP A 248 -11.07 6.11 -12.37
CA ASP A 248 -11.93 4.94 -12.25
C ASP A 248 -11.93 4.10 -13.54
N VAL A 249 -11.75 2.79 -13.39
CA VAL A 249 -11.71 1.84 -14.51
C VAL A 249 -13.13 1.69 -15.06
N LEU A 250 -13.52 2.53 -16.02
CA LEU A 250 -14.77 2.33 -16.73
C LEU A 250 -14.65 1.11 -17.68
N PRO A 251 -15.51 0.09 -17.57
CA PRO A 251 -15.42 -1.13 -18.36
C PRO A 251 -15.53 -0.90 -19.88
N HIS A 252 -16.31 0.09 -20.31
CA HIS A 252 -16.42 0.55 -21.71
C HIS A 252 -17.17 1.88 -21.79
N ARG A 253 -17.17 2.49 -22.99
CA ARG A 253 -17.77 3.82 -23.30
C ARG A 253 -19.22 4.01 -22.83
N ASN A 254 -20.01 2.94 -22.70
CA ASN A 254 -21.42 2.98 -22.28
C ASN A 254 -21.66 2.38 -20.89
N ALA A 255 -20.62 2.19 -20.07
CA ALA A 255 -20.79 1.56 -18.75
C ALA A 255 -21.67 2.40 -17.81
N VAL A 256 -21.60 3.73 -17.95
CA VAL A 256 -22.45 4.67 -17.21
C VAL A 256 -23.95 4.47 -17.52
N ASP A 257 -24.29 4.10 -18.76
CA ASP A 257 -25.68 3.82 -19.16
C ASP A 257 -26.16 2.43 -18.70
N ALA A 258 -25.23 1.49 -18.48
CA ALA A 258 -25.54 0.12 -18.05
C ALA A 258 -25.85 0.01 -16.55
N ASP A 259 -25.35 0.96 -15.74
CA ASP A 259 -25.63 1.06 -14.30
C ASP A 259 -26.94 1.82 -13.99
N ILE A 260 -27.65 2.31 -15.02
CA ILE A 260 -29.02 2.83 -14.87
C ILE A 260 -29.98 1.66 -15.05
N PRO A 261 -30.64 1.17 -13.98
CA PRO A 261 -31.73 0.23 -14.17
C PRO A 261 -32.86 1.00 -14.87
N PHE A 262 -33.16 0.60 -16.11
CA PHE A 262 -34.16 1.16 -17.03
C PHE A 262 -33.68 2.34 -17.90
N ALA A 263 -33.09 2.02 -19.05
CA ALA A 263 -33.14 2.82 -20.28
C ALA A 263 -33.42 1.90 -21.47
#